data_AF-A0AAE3G8X9-F1
#
_entry.id   AF-A0AAE3G8X9-F1
#
_cell.length_a   1.000
_cell.length_b   1.000
_cell.length_c   1.000
_cell.angle_alpha   90.00
_cell.angle_beta   90.00
_cell.angle_gamma   90.00
#
_symmetry.space_group_name_H-M   'P 1'
#
loop_
_entity.id
_entity.type
_entity.pdbx_description
1 polymer ?
#
loop_
_entity_poly.entity_id
_entity_poly.type
_entity_poly.pdbx_seq_one_letter_code
_entity_poly.pdbx_strand_id
1 'polypeptide(L)'
;MELFTGRTAAREAASRWLYGTKTSFGSKDNALKSAQALLFSIGQPEIIRSQCERAHTDGLGYIHDDGRAFTFHPSVLNQLPAELRTYVGCATYLYGDPASADLIKVHTQSAKLTMMHFDDFDGSPLPRMLERIKLNFRHQTIDVFRYGEDHVPPYLYLKSRYIPPDFRYHDEQIDFDEKLLQLGDLDFGGYGPPNHLFESYIRRHRVEVSGFHLVPSTDIPHLDEECGRYHTFRSFIECGETQQRIAIPNAPKQPDSYNALHRLATQIIDPVMDYFGGLDLTFGFCSHHLARAISNRIDPKRDQHSSYELNSRGNLICPRAGAAVDFLIPYEDMLEVAQWIAINTPFDRLYFYGSSYPIHVSIGPRDDRQIVTLQTLPNGKRIPRVISLDKLLNATSIHTTSK
;
A
#
# COMPACT_ATOMS: atom_id res chain seq x y z
N MET A 1 -13.41 -51.86 -2.65
CA MET A 1 -14.56 -51.48 -1.81
C MET A 1 -14.57 -52.39 -0.58
N GLU A 2 -13.56 -52.31 0.29
CA GLU A 2 -13.49 -53.04 1.58
C GLU A 2 -12.25 -52.57 2.35
N LEU A 3 -12.38 -51.62 3.28
CA LEU A 3 -11.24 -51.15 4.12
C LEU A 3 -11.66 -50.72 5.54
N PHE A 4 -12.87 -51.07 6.00
CA PHE A 4 -13.31 -50.83 7.38
C PHE A 4 -13.23 -52.11 8.22
N THR A 5 -12.03 -52.53 8.60
CA THR A 5 -11.81 -53.62 9.57
C THR A 5 -11.08 -53.10 10.80
N GLY A 6 -11.86 -52.66 11.80
CA GLY A 6 -11.35 -52.33 13.12
C GLY A 6 -12.47 -51.85 14.04
N ARG A 7 -13.12 -52.77 14.77
CA ARG A 7 -14.07 -52.40 15.84
C ARG A 7 -13.28 -52.07 17.11
N THR A 8 -13.06 -50.79 17.37
CA THR A 8 -12.60 -50.32 18.68
C THR A 8 -13.82 -50.18 19.60
N ALA A 9 -13.84 -50.92 20.71
CA ALA A 9 -14.93 -50.87 21.68
C ALA A 9 -14.74 -49.68 22.65
N ALA A 10 -15.47 -48.59 22.44
CA ALA A 10 -15.56 -47.47 23.38
C ALA A 10 -16.97 -47.41 23.99
N ARG A 11 -17.18 -48.06 25.13
CA ARG A 11 -18.52 -48.30 25.72
C ARG A 11 -19.23 -47.04 26.25
N GLU A 12 -18.52 -45.93 26.50
CA GLU A 12 -19.13 -44.66 26.94
C GLU A 12 -19.28 -43.61 25.82
N ALA A 13 -18.40 -43.62 24.81
CA ALA A 13 -18.62 -42.82 23.60
C ALA A 13 -19.78 -43.38 22.76
N ALA A 14 -19.98 -44.70 22.77
CA ALA A 14 -21.01 -45.37 21.98
C ALA A 14 -22.43 -44.92 22.32
N SER A 15 -22.78 -44.67 23.59
CA SER A 15 -24.16 -44.33 23.99
C SER A 15 -24.58 -42.94 23.51
N ARG A 16 -23.71 -41.94 23.62
CA ARG A 16 -23.96 -40.57 23.14
C ARG A 16 -24.01 -40.49 21.60
N TRP A 17 -23.15 -41.25 20.93
CA TRP A 17 -23.18 -41.41 19.47
C TRP A 17 -24.41 -42.18 18.97
N LEU A 18 -24.82 -43.25 19.66
CA LEU A 18 -26.01 -44.04 19.31
C LEU A 18 -27.30 -43.23 19.52
N TYR A 19 -27.38 -42.41 20.57
CA TYR A 19 -28.53 -41.53 20.78
C TYR A 19 -28.57 -40.43 19.71
N GLY A 20 -27.46 -39.74 19.46
CA GLY A 20 -27.38 -38.71 18.41
C GLY A 20 -27.69 -39.24 17.02
N THR A 21 -27.19 -40.43 16.66
CA THR A 21 -27.50 -41.05 15.37
C THR A 21 -28.97 -41.46 15.24
N LYS A 22 -29.59 -41.96 16.30
CA LYS A 22 -31.02 -42.28 16.30
C LYS A 22 -31.90 -41.03 16.22
N THR A 23 -31.53 -39.95 16.90
CA THR A 23 -32.28 -38.68 16.90
C THR A 23 -32.15 -37.94 15.57
N SER A 24 -30.97 -37.92 14.95
CA SER A 24 -30.73 -37.17 13.71
C SER A 24 -31.01 -37.96 12.43
N PHE A 25 -30.85 -39.30 12.43
CA PHE A 25 -30.95 -40.13 11.22
C PHE A 25 -31.96 -41.29 11.34
N GLY A 26 -32.56 -41.49 12.52
CA GLY A 26 -33.51 -42.57 12.81
C GLY A 26 -32.86 -43.94 12.98
N SER A 27 -31.97 -44.34 12.06
CA SER A 27 -31.25 -45.62 12.09
C SER A 27 -29.77 -45.47 11.70
N LYS A 28 -28.95 -46.45 12.10
CA LYS A 28 -27.54 -46.52 11.69
C LYS A 28 -27.37 -46.68 10.18
N ASP A 29 -28.26 -47.42 9.53
CA ASP A 29 -28.23 -47.65 8.08
C ASP A 29 -28.49 -46.34 7.32
N ASN A 30 -29.46 -45.55 7.78
CA ASN A 30 -29.72 -44.22 7.23
C ASN A 30 -28.53 -43.29 7.43
N ALA A 31 -27.90 -43.30 8.61
CA ALA A 31 -26.71 -42.49 8.87
C ALA A 31 -25.55 -42.86 7.92
N LEU A 32 -25.33 -44.16 7.66
CA LEU A 32 -24.32 -44.62 6.70
C LEU A 32 -24.66 -44.20 5.26
N LYS A 33 -25.91 -44.33 4.85
CA LYS A 33 -26.38 -43.87 3.53
C LYS A 33 -26.19 -42.36 3.35
N SER A 34 -26.55 -41.56 4.35
CA SER A 34 -26.35 -40.11 4.35
C SER A 34 -24.87 -39.74 4.30
N ALA A 35 -24.02 -40.42 5.09
CA ALA A 35 -22.58 -40.17 5.08
C ALA A 35 -21.94 -40.56 3.73
N GLN A 36 -22.34 -41.69 3.14
CA GLN A 36 -21.89 -42.09 1.81
C GLN A 36 -22.32 -41.08 0.75
N ALA A 37 -23.59 -40.65 0.76
CA ALA A 37 -24.09 -39.64 -0.17
C ALA A 37 -23.29 -38.33 -0.07
N LEU A 38 -22.95 -37.89 1.15
CA LEU A 38 -22.10 -36.72 1.38
C LEU A 38 -20.66 -36.93 0.86
N LEU A 39 -20.06 -38.09 1.10
CA LEU A 39 -18.72 -38.40 0.56
C LEU A 39 -18.70 -38.46 -0.98
N PHE A 40 -19.76 -38.95 -1.61
CA PHE A 40 -19.89 -38.92 -3.07
C PHE A 40 -20.16 -37.51 -3.60
N SER A 41 -20.89 -36.66 -2.85
CA SER A 41 -21.17 -35.29 -3.28
C SER A 41 -19.91 -34.42 -3.28
N ILE A 42 -19.02 -34.58 -2.31
CA ILE A 42 -17.76 -33.81 -2.27
C ILE A 42 -16.76 -34.21 -3.36
N GLY A 43 -17.00 -35.33 -4.05
CA GLY A 43 -16.25 -35.74 -5.24
C GLY A 43 -16.65 -34.99 -6.51
N GLN A 44 -17.77 -34.26 -6.49
CA GLN A 44 -18.33 -33.49 -7.60
C GLN A 44 -17.82 -32.03 -7.57
N PRO A 45 -16.98 -31.60 -8.53
CA PRO A 45 -16.40 -30.25 -8.55
C PRO A 45 -17.43 -29.12 -8.51
N GLU A 46 -18.56 -29.29 -9.18
CA GLU A 46 -19.68 -28.36 -9.23
C GLU A 46 -20.31 -28.14 -7.84
N ILE A 47 -20.42 -29.19 -7.03
CA ILE A 47 -20.94 -29.12 -5.67
C ILE A 47 -19.93 -28.36 -4.79
N ILE A 48 -18.64 -28.69 -4.88
CA ILE A 48 -17.59 -28.00 -4.12
C ILE A 48 -17.53 -26.51 -4.48
N ARG A 49 -17.60 -26.18 -5.77
CA ARG A 49 -17.62 -24.79 -6.24
C ARG A 49 -18.82 -24.03 -5.67
N SER A 50 -20.03 -24.56 -5.77
CA SER A 50 -21.24 -23.93 -5.20
C SER A 50 -21.14 -23.80 -3.67
N GLN A 51 -20.60 -24.84 -3.02
CA GLN A 51 -19.98 -24.85 -1.68
C GLN A 51 -19.26 -23.56 -1.31
N CYS A 52 -18.18 -23.35 -2.04
CA CYS A 52 -17.26 -22.24 -1.83
C CYS A 52 -17.90 -20.88 -2.09
N GLU A 53 -18.69 -20.76 -3.17
CA GLU A 53 -19.39 -19.51 -3.51
C GLU A 53 -20.39 -19.12 -2.42
N ARG A 54 -21.12 -20.08 -1.87
CA ARG A 54 -22.01 -19.85 -0.73
C ARG A 54 -21.25 -19.42 0.52
N ALA A 55 -20.22 -20.16 0.91
CA ALA A 55 -19.42 -19.83 2.09
C ALA A 55 -18.77 -18.44 1.98
N HIS A 56 -18.33 -18.06 0.77
CA HIS A 56 -17.83 -16.71 0.50
C HIS A 56 -18.91 -15.64 0.70
N THR A 57 -20.11 -15.88 0.15
CA THR A 57 -21.28 -14.97 0.32
C THR A 57 -21.65 -14.82 1.80
N ASP A 58 -21.50 -15.89 2.58
CA ASP A 58 -21.76 -15.91 4.02
C ASP A 58 -20.62 -15.27 4.86
N GLY A 59 -19.57 -14.74 4.22
CA GLY A 59 -18.44 -14.08 4.89
C GLY A 59 -17.46 -15.04 5.58
N LEU A 60 -17.45 -16.31 5.21
CA LEU A 60 -16.61 -17.36 5.83
C LEU A 60 -15.27 -17.55 5.11
N GLY A 61 -14.88 -16.62 4.26
CA GLY A 61 -13.61 -16.66 3.51
C GLY A 61 -13.72 -16.01 2.13
N TYR A 62 -12.66 -16.15 1.34
CA TYR A 62 -12.53 -15.48 0.05
C TYR A 62 -12.47 -16.47 -1.11
N ILE A 63 -13.32 -16.26 -2.12
CA ILE A 63 -13.14 -16.90 -3.43
C ILE A 63 -12.17 -16.04 -4.26
N HIS A 64 -11.11 -16.66 -4.76
CA HIS A 64 -10.12 -15.98 -5.59
C HIS A 64 -10.77 -15.46 -6.87
N ASP A 65 -10.23 -14.37 -7.44
CA ASP A 65 -10.84 -13.63 -8.55
C ASP A 65 -11.07 -14.51 -9.81
N ASP A 66 -10.28 -15.56 -9.98
CA ASP A 66 -10.42 -16.54 -11.07
C ASP A 66 -11.49 -17.63 -10.80
N GLY A 67 -12.10 -17.63 -9.61
CA GLY A 67 -13.09 -18.60 -9.16
C GLY A 67 -12.53 -20.02 -8.90
N ARG A 68 -11.22 -20.22 -8.99
CA ARG A 68 -10.60 -21.56 -8.95
C ARG A 68 -10.25 -22.03 -7.55
N ALA A 69 -10.31 -21.13 -6.57
CA ALA A 69 -10.01 -21.48 -5.19
C ALA A 69 -10.79 -20.65 -4.19
N PHE A 70 -11.04 -21.26 -3.03
CA PHE A 70 -11.61 -20.63 -1.85
C PHE A 70 -10.62 -20.77 -0.70
N THR A 71 -10.30 -19.67 -0.03
CA THR A 71 -9.32 -19.62 1.07
C THR A 71 -9.94 -18.99 2.30
N PHE A 72 -9.69 -19.60 3.45
CA PHE A 72 -10.29 -19.20 4.72
C PHE A 72 -9.39 -19.57 5.90
N HIS A 73 -9.57 -18.87 7.01
CA HIS A 73 -8.96 -19.18 8.29
C HIS A 73 -9.69 -20.35 9.00
N PRO A 74 -9.00 -21.35 9.58
CA PRO A 74 -9.66 -22.55 10.12
C PRO A 74 -10.67 -22.32 11.26
N SER A 75 -10.64 -21.17 11.94
CA SER A 75 -11.61 -20.86 13.00
C SER A 75 -13.07 -20.93 12.52
N VAL A 76 -13.32 -20.66 11.23
CA VAL A 76 -14.67 -20.74 10.65
C VAL A 76 -15.03 -22.12 10.11
N LEU A 77 -14.13 -23.11 10.19
CA LEU A 77 -14.35 -24.45 9.62
C LEU A 77 -15.67 -25.07 10.07
N ASN A 78 -16.04 -24.92 11.34
CA ASN A 78 -17.28 -25.48 11.88
C ASN A 78 -18.56 -24.79 11.38
N GLN A 79 -18.43 -23.59 10.81
CA GLN A 79 -19.53 -22.79 10.24
C GLN A 79 -19.76 -23.11 8.76
N LEU A 80 -18.78 -23.72 8.08
CA LEU A 80 -18.88 -24.07 6.67
C LEU A 80 -19.98 -25.13 6.38
N PRO A 81 -20.53 -25.15 5.15
CA PRO A 81 -21.41 -26.21 4.67
C PRO A 81 -20.83 -27.61 4.92
N ALA A 82 -21.72 -28.60 5.12
CA ALA A 82 -21.32 -29.97 5.48
C ALA A 82 -20.38 -30.60 4.46
N GLU A 83 -20.56 -30.29 3.19
CA GLU A 83 -19.71 -30.70 2.07
C GLU A 83 -18.29 -30.18 2.24
N LEU A 84 -18.10 -28.89 2.49
CA LEU A 84 -16.76 -28.30 2.68
C LEU A 84 -16.09 -28.82 3.96
N ARG A 85 -16.85 -28.97 5.05
CA ARG A 85 -16.32 -29.56 6.29
C ARG A 85 -15.85 -30.99 6.07
N THR A 86 -16.62 -31.78 5.33
CA THR A 86 -16.26 -33.17 5.00
C THR A 86 -15.06 -33.21 4.06
N TYR A 87 -15.02 -32.33 3.05
CA TYR A 87 -13.91 -32.20 2.11
C TYR A 87 -12.59 -31.87 2.81
N VAL A 88 -12.61 -30.90 3.73
CA VAL A 88 -11.44 -30.55 4.56
C VAL A 88 -11.12 -31.69 5.52
N GLY A 89 -12.12 -32.32 6.14
CA GLY A 89 -11.93 -33.48 7.03
C GLY A 89 -11.27 -34.69 6.35
N CYS A 90 -11.41 -34.84 5.03
CA CYS A 90 -10.66 -35.85 4.28
C CYS A 90 -9.13 -35.65 4.35
N ALA A 91 -8.65 -34.42 4.58
CA ALA A 91 -7.22 -34.16 4.78
C ALA A 91 -6.68 -34.76 6.09
N THR A 92 -7.53 -34.93 7.12
CA THR A 92 -7.14 -35.62 8.36
C THR A 92 -6.64 -37.03 8.13
N TYR A 93 -7.17 -37.71 7.10
CA TYR A 93 -6.73 -39.05 6.74
C TYR A 93 -5.33 -39.08 6.11
N LEU A 94 -4.96 -38.04 5.35
CA LEU A 94 -3.70 -38.00 4.60
C LEU A 94 -2.56 -37.34 5.38
N TYR A 95 -2.81 -36.23 6.06
CA TYR A 95 -1.75 -35.40 6.66
C TYR A 95 -1.88 -35.21 8.19
N GLY A 96 -3.10 -35.19 8.72
CA GLY A 96 -3.37 -34.90 10.13
C GLY A 96 -4.32 -33.71 10.29
N ASP A 97 -4.35 -33.08 11.47
CA ASP A 97 -5.35 -32.04 11.78
C ASP A 97 -5.23 -30.80 10.86
N PRO A 98 -6.21 -30.57 9.95
CA PRO A 98 -6.17 -29.42 9.05
C PRO A 98 -6.32 -28.08 9.78
N ALA A 99 -6.88 -28.08 10.99
CA ALA A 99 -7.03 -26.88 11.81
C ALA A 99 -5.71 -26.34 12.38
N SER A 100 -4.60 -27.07 12.19
CA SER A 100 -3.26 -26.60 12.54
C SER A 100 -2.67 -25.59 11.53
N ALA A 101 -3.27 -25.43 10.35
CA ALA A 101 -2.86 -24.43 9.37
C ALA A 101 -3.30 -23.02 9.80
N ASP A 102 -2.63 -21.99 9.29
CA ASP A 102 -3.12 -20.62 9.43
C ASP A 102 -4.19 -20.34 8.36
N LEU A 103 -4.02 -20.89 7.16
CA LEU A 103 -4.99 -20.79 6.08
C LEU A 103 -5.18 -22.13 5.37
N ILE A 104 -6.44 -22.40 5.02
CA ILE A 104 -6.85 -23.54 4.20
C ILE A 104 -7.37 -23.03 2.87
N LYS A 105 -6.85 -23.59 1.77
CA LYS A 105 -7.24 -23.30 0.40
C LYS A 105 -7.84 -24.53 -0.28
N VAL A 106 -9.13 -24.48 -0.58
CA VAL A 106 -9.87 -25.50 -1.35
C VAL A 106 -9.78 -25.15 -2.84
N HIS A 107 -9.27 -26.07 -3.65
CA HIS A 107 -9.26 -25.92 -5.11
C HIS A 107 -10.60 -26.41 -5.67
N THR A 108 -11.39 -25.50 -6.22
CA THR A 108 -12.81 -25.75 -6.57
C THR A 108 -12.98 -26.80 -7.66
N GLN A 109 -11.95 -27.06 -8.47
CA GLN A 109 -12.05 -27.92 -9.67
C GLN A 109 -11.15 -29.16 -9.65
N SER A 110 -10.09 -29.19 -8.84
CA SER A 110 -8.99 -30.17 -9.03
C SER A 110 -8.90 -31.25 -7.95
N ALA A 111 -9.87 -31.33 -7.04
CA ALA A 111 -9.85 -32.27 -5.91
C ALA A 111 -8.55 -32.14 -5.07
N LYS A 112 -8.12 -30.88 -4.87
CA LYS A 112 -6.92 -30.54 -4.10
C LYS A 112 -7.28 -29.65 -2.93
N LEU A 113 -6.57 -29.86 -1.83
CA LEU A 113 -6.54 -28.97 -0.68
C LEU A 113 -5.12 -28.45 -0.52
N THR A 114 -4.99 -27.23 -0.01
CA THR A 114 -3.70 -26.65 0.34
C THR A 114 -3.77 -26.07 1.73
N MET A 115 -2.86 -26.48 2.60
CA MET A 115 -2.65 -25.91 3.92
C MET A 115 -1.43 -24.99 3.87
N MET A 116 -1.50 -23.84 4.53
CA MET A 116 -0.43 -22.83 4.53
C MET A 116 -0.11 -22.43 5.97
N HIS A 117 1.19 -22.32 6.26
CA HIS A 117 1.72 -21.87 7.54
C HIS A 117 2.62 -20.65 7.33
N PHE A 118 2.50 -19.69 8.22
CA PHE A 118 3.24 -18.43 8.20
C PHE A 118 4.01 -18.24 9.52
N ASP A 119 4.91 -17.26 9.55
CA ASP A 119 5.75 -16.96 10.71
C ASP A 119 5.00 -16.28 11.86
N ASP A 120 4.34 -15.15 11.59
CA ASP A 120 3.59 -14.36 12.56
C ASP A 120 2.21 -13.99 11.98
N PHE A 121 1.40 -15.02 11.71
CA PHE A 121 0.10 -14.86 11.04
C PHE A 121 -0.83 -13.88 11.79
N ASP A 122 -0.85 -13.96 13.12
CA ASP A 122 -1.72 -13.13 13.96
C ASP A 122 -1.19 -11.70 14.12
N GLY A 123 0.13 -11.54 14.31
CA GLY A 123 0.75 -10.27 14.70
C GLY A 123 1.27 -9.39 13.55
N SER A 124 1.44 -9.95 12.35
CA SER A 124 1.95 -9.23 11.19
C SER A 124 0.86 -8.96 10.15
N PRO A 125 0.80 -7.76 9.53
CA PRO A 125 -0.11 -7.54 8.41
C PRO A 125 0.34 -8.20 7.10
N LEU A 126 1.63 -8.57 7.01
CA LEU A 126 2.27 -9.22 5.87
C LEU A 126 3.07 -10.42 6.37
N PRO A 127 2.41 -11.46 6.91
CA PRO A 127 3.12 -12.63 7.41
C PRO A 127 3.74 -13.39 6.23
N ARG A 128 4.90 -14.03 6.44
CA ARG A 128 5.67 -14.71 5.39
C ARG A 128 5.36 -16.20 5.40
N MET A 129 5.07 -16.76 4.23
CA MET A 129 4.70 -18.16 4.09
C MET A 129 5.93 -19.05 4.30
N LEU A 130 5.94 -19.82 5.39
CA LEU A 130 7.01 -20.75 5.74
C LEU A 130 6.83 -22.12 5.10
N GLU A 131 5.59 -22.59 5.05
CA GLU A 131 5.27 -23.90 4.52
C GLU A 131 3.94 -23.89 3.78
N ARG A 132 3.87 -24.68 2.71
CA ARG A 132 2.63 -25.00 2.01
C ARG A 132 2.57 -26.49 1.73
N ILE A 133 1.52 -27.13 2.21
CA ILE A 133 1.26 -28.56 1.99
C ILE A 133 0.12 -28.70 1.00
N LYS A 134 0.34 -29.35 -0.14
CA LYS A 134 -0.69 -29.64 -1.13
C LYS A 134 -1.10 -31.10 -1.04
N LEU A 135 -2.38 -31.32 -0.76
CA LEU A 135 -2.99 -32.63 -0.74
C LEU A 135 -3.75 -32.85 -2.04
N ASN A 136 -3.48 -33.97 -2.71
CA ASN A 136 -4.22 -34.39 -3.89
C ASN A 136 -5.10 -35.59 -3.54
N PHE A 137 -6.41 -35.38 -3.41
CA PHE A 137 -7.32 -36.44 -2.97
C PHE A 137 -7.54 -37.53 -4.02
N ARG A 138 -7.39 -37.21 -5.31
CA ARG A 138 -7.52 -38.20 -6.40
C ARG A 138 -6.34 -39.16 -6.44
N HIS A 139 -5.14 -38.64 -6.29
CA HIS A 139 -3.91 -39.44 -6.32
C HIS A 139 -3.44 -39.89 -4.93
N GLN A 140 -4.08 -39.39 -3.87
CA GLN A 140 -3.71 -39.63 -2.47
C GLN A 140 -2.24 -39.28 -2.18
N THR A 141 -1.75 -38.21 -2.80
CA THR A 141 -0.37 -37.73 -2.64
C THR A 141 -0.32 -36.42 -1.85
N ILE A 142 0.84 -36.16 -1.25
CA ILE A 142 1.13 -34.95 -0.48
C ILE A 142 2.43 -34.36 -1.01
N ASP A 143 2.38 -33.09 -1.39
CA ASP A 143 3.55 -32.31 -1.78
C ASP A 143 3.79 -31.23 -0.73
N VAL A 144 4.95 -31.25 -0.08
CA VAL A 144 5.33 -30.26 0.94
C VAL A 144 6.34 -29.28 0.36
N PHE A 145 6.03 -27.99 0.42
CA PHE A 145 6.89 -26.90 -0.01
C PHE A 145 7.30 -26.09 1.21
N ARG A 146 8.59 -26.08 1.52
CA ARG A 146 9.17 -25.28 2.62
C ARG A 146 9.97 -24.12 2.05
N TYR A 147 9.75 -22.96 2.63
CA TYR A 147 10.46 -21.73 2.32
C TYR A 147 11.53 -21.46 3.40
N GLY A 148 12.62 -20.82 3.01
CA GLY A 148 13.82 -20.69 3.84
C GLY A 148 14.93 -19.98 3.06
N GLU A 149 16.19 -20.30 3.33
CA GLU A 149 17.34 -19.64 2.68
C GLU A 149 17.33 -19.82 1.16
N ASP A 150 17.03 -21.03 0.67
CA ASP A 150 17.04 -21.33 -0.77
C ASP A 150 15.84 -20.72 -1.53
N HIS A 151 14.75 -20.43 -0.82
CA HIS A 151 13.50 -19.93 -1.40
C HIS A 151 12.89 -18.89 -0.46
N VAL A 152 13.05 -17.62 -0.81
CA VAL A 152 12.55 -16.49 -0.02
C VAL A 152 11.05 -16.67 0.25
N PRO A 153 10.62 -16.69 1.52
CA PRO A 153 9.21 -16.91 1.86
C PRO A 153 8.36 -15.72 1.40
N PRO A 154 7.34 -15.94 0.56
CA PRO A 154 6.52 -14.85 0.02
C PRO A 154 5.63 -14.25 1.11
N TYR A 155 5.36 -12.94 1.03
CA TYR A 155 4.35 -12.29 1.87
C TYR A 155 2.93 -12.80 1.56
N LEU A 156 2.07 -12.83 2.59
CA LEU A 156 0.63 -12.87 2.43
C LEU A 156 0.09 -11.44 2.32
N TYR A 157 -0.39 -11.08 1.13
CA TYR A 157 -1.06 -9.80 0.92
C TYR A 157 -2.57 -9.93 1.15
N LEU A 158 -3.21 -8.80 1.47
CA LEU A 158 -4.65 -8.68 1.59
C LEU A 158 -5.25 -9.69 2.58
N LYS A 159 -4.59 -9.85 3.73
CA LYS A 159 -4.93 -10.88 4.74
C LYS A 159 -6.36 -10.74 5.24
N SER A 160 -6.91 -9.52 5.28
CA SER A 160 -8.30 -9.24 5.66
C SER A 160 -9.32 -10.08 4.89
N ARG A 161 -9.01 -10.49 3.65
CA ARG A 161 -9.87 -11.35 2.83
C ARG A 161 -10.14 -12.72 3.48
N TYR A 162 -9.18 -13.23 4.26
CA TYR A 162 -9.18 -14.63 4.69
C TYR A 162 -9.53 -14.82 6.17
N ILE A 163 -9.47 -13.76 6.96
CA ILE A 163 -9.74 -13.78 8.40
C ILE A 163 -11.18 -13.34 8.69
N PRO A 164 -11.85 -13.92 9.71
CA PRO A 164 -13.20 -13.51 10.08
C PRO A 164 -13.24 -12.18 10.87
N PRO A 165 -14.40 -11.53 10.98
CA PRO A 165 -14.54 -10.24 11.70
C PRO A 165 -14.19 -10.28 13.19
N ASP A 166 -14.24 -11.44 13.83
CA ASP A 166 -13.86 -11.64 15.23
C ASP A 166 -12.37 -11.93 15.43
N PHE A 167 -11.59 -11.98 14.34
CA PHE A 167 -10.15 -12.16 14.38
C PHE A 167 -9.45 -10.94 14.98
N ARG A 168 -8.39 -11.18 15.75
CA ARG A 168 -7.62 -10.10 16.37
C ARG A 168 -6.99 -9.22 15.28
N TYR A 169 -7.08 -7.90 15.43
CA TYR A 169 -6.58 -6.92 14.46
C TYR A 169 -7.29 -6.93 13.10
N HIS A 170 -8.52 -7.45 13.01
CA HIS A 170 -9.27 -7.49 11.77
C HIS A 170 -9.48 -6.09 11.15
N ASP A 171 -9.94 -5.12 11.94
CA ASP A 171 -10.20 -3.76 11.45
C ASP A 171 -8.90 -3.05 11.06
N GLU A 172 -7.84 -3.21 11.85
CA GLU A 172 -6.52 -2.68 11.51
C GLU A 172 -5.94 -3.31 10.25
N GLN A 173 -6.20 -4.60 9.99
CA GLN A 173 -5.81 -5.27 8.76
C GLN A 173 -6.58 -4.72 7.55
N ILE A 174 -7.88 -4.45 7.68
CA ILE A 174 -8.66 -3.81 6.62
C ILE A 174 -8.06 -2.46 6.28
N ASP A 175 -7.83 -1.61 7.29
CA ASP A 175 -7.22 -0.29 7.10
C ASP A 175 -5.84 -0.37 6.42
N PHE A 176 -5.03 -1.36 6.81
CA PHE A 176 -3.72 -1.62 6.20
C PHE A 176 -3.86 -2.00 4.72
N ASP A 177 -4.73 -2.97 4.42
CA ASP A 177 -4.93 -3.50 3.07
C ASP A 177 -5.51 -2.42 2.14
N GLU A 178 -6.45 -1.60 2.63
CA GLU A 178 -7.00 -0.47 1.87
C GLU A 178 -5.95 0.58 1.55
N LYS A 179 -5.14 0.99 2.54
CA LYS A 179 -4.05 1.94 2.32
C LYS A 179 -3.01 1.38 1.35
N LEU A 180 -2.73 0.08 1.43
CA LEU A 180 -1.79 -0.56 0.53
C LEU A 180 -2.31 -0.56 -0.92
N LEU A 181 -3.60 -0.85 -1.13
CA LEU A 181 -4.23 -0.77 -2.44
C LEU A 181 -4.27 0.66 -3.00
N GLN A 182 -4.42 1.67 -2.13
CA GLN A 182 -4.42 3.08 -2.52
C GLN A 182 -3.08 3.60 -3.02
N LEU A 183 -1.95 2.95 -2.69
CA LEU A 183 -0.66 3.31 -3.28
C LEU A 183 -0.66 3.07 -4.80
N GLY A 184 -1.42 2.07 -5.28
CA GLY A 184 -1.58 1.77 -6.71
C GLY A 184 -0.49 0.84 -7.27
N ASP A 185 -0.47 0.68 -8.59
CA ASP A 185 0.62 0.10 -9.42
C ASP A 185 1.15 -1.32 -9.11
N LEU A 186 0.67 -1.99 -8.06
CA LEU A 186 0.99 -3.37 -7.74
C LEU A 186 -0.20 -4.30 -8.01
N ASP A 187 0.09 -5.41 -8.69
CA ASP A 187 -0.86 -6.51 -8.86
C ASP A 187 -0.77 -7.47 -7.66
N PHE A 188 -1.79 -7.46 -6.82
CA PHE A 188 -1.94 -8.38 -5.69
C PHE A 188 -2.68 -9.67 -6.05
N GLY A 189 -2.94 -9.92 -7.34
CA GLY A 189 -3.52 -11.16 -7.83
C GLY A 189 -2.68 -12.40 -7.50
N GLY A 190 -3.34 -13.52 -7.24
CA GLY A 190 -2.67 -14.78 -6.95
C GLY A 190 -1.88 -14.78 -5.64
N TYR A 191 -0.54 -14.70 -5.74
CA TYR A 191 0.36 -14.57 -4.57
C TYR A 191 0.91 -13.14 -4.40
N GLY A 192 0.44 -12.20 -5.23
CA GLY A 192 0.95 -10.84 -5.27
C GLY A 192 2.39 -10.72 -5.78
N PRO A 193 3.00 -9.52 -5.65
CA PRO A 193 4.33 -9.28 -6.17
C PRO A 193 5.40 -10.01 -5.34
N PRO A 194 6.51 -10.43 -5.97
CA PRO A 194 7.72 -10.86 -5.25
C PRO A 194 8.15 -9.83 -4.20
N ASN A 195 8.65 -10.31 -3.04
CA ASN A 195 9.01 -9.44 -1.91
C ASN A 195 9.93 -8.27 -2.30
N HIS A 196 10.95 -8.52 -3.12
CA HIS A 196 11.89 -7.46 -3.53
C HIS A 196 11.22 -6.36 -4.38
N LEU A 197 10.21 -6.69 -5.19
CA LEU A 197 9.44 -5.71 -5.96
C LEU A 197 8.55 -4.89 -5.03
N PHE A 198 7.89 -5.56 -4.08
CA PHE A 198 7.08 -4.89 -3.05
C PHE A 198 7.93 -3.94 -2.18
N GLU A 199 9.08 -4.41 -1.69
CA GLU A 199 10.00 -3.62 -0.86
C GLU A 199 10.55 -2.41 -1.63
N SER A 200 10.93 -2.60 -2.90
CA SER A 200 11.36 -1.50 -3.77
C SER A 200 10.22 -0.50 -4.00
N TYR A 201 8.99 -1.00 -4.17
CA TYR A 201 7.82 -0.18 -4.40
C TYR A 201 7.47 0.70 -3.18
N ILE A 202 7.41 0.12 -1.99
CA ILE A 202 7.18 0.80 -0.71
C ILE A 202 8.26 1.85 -0.44
N ARG A 203 9.54 1.50 -0.71
CA ARG A 203 10.68 2.42 -0.60
C ARG A 203 10.53 3.64 -1.52
N ARG A 204 10.19 3.44 -2.80
CA ARG A 204 9.96 4.54 -3.76
C ARG A 204 8.84 5.46 -3.30
N HIS A 205 7.77 4.91 -2.72
CA HIS A 205 6.65 5.68 -2.18
C HIS A 205 6.95 6.37 -0.85
N ARG A 206 8.18 6.23 -0.32
CA ARG A 206 8.61 6.82 0.95
C ARG A 206 7.70 6.47 2.11
N VAL A 207 7.22 5.23 2.12
CA VAL A 207 6.44 4.65 3.22
C VAL A 207 7.14 3.40 3.79
N GLU A 208 6.77 3.00 5.00
CA GLU A 208 7.24 1.78 5.65
C GLU A 208 6.09 1.12 6.42
N VAL A 209 6.22 -0.19 6.64
CA VAL A 209 5.26 -0.97 7.43
C VAL A 209 5.67 -0.89 8.90
N SER A 210 4.78 -0.39 9.75
CA SER A 210 4.97 -0.32 11.20
C SER A 210 3.73 -0.87 11.90
N GLY A 211 3.83 -2.09 12.44
CA GLY A 211 2.65 -2.84 12.89
C GLY A 211 1.65 -2.99 11.74
N PHE A 212 0.37 -2.73 11.99
CA PHE A 212 -0.71 -2.74 11.00
C PHE A 212 -0.91 -1.37 10.31
N HIS A 213 0.15 -0.58 10.17
CA HIS A 213 0.07 0.75 9.58
C HIS A 213 1.15 0.97 8.53
N LEU A 214 0.76 1.63 7.44
CA LEU A 214 1.70 2.27 6.51
C LEU A 214 1.98 3.67 7.02
N VAL A 215 3.23 3.94 7.38
CA VAL A 215 3.69 5.21 7.93
C VAL A 215 4.75 5.83 7.02
N PRO A 216 4.99 7.16 7.10
CA PRO A 216 6.09 7.78 6.35
C PRO A 216 7.43 7.14 6.68
N SER A 217 8.29 6.97 5.68
CA SER A 217 9.59 6.32 5.84
C SER A 217 10.51 7.13 6.76
N THR A 218 11.20 6.42 7.64
CA THR A 218 12.25 6.95 8.52
C THR A 218 13.66 6.83 7.92
N ASP A 219 13.80 6.20 6.75
CA ASP A 219 15.07 6.02 6.05
C ASP A 219 15.53 7.32 5.37
N ILE A 220 16.85 7.53 5.29
CA ILE A 220 17.46 8.63 4.53
C ILE A 220 17.92 8.06 3.18
N PRO A 221 17.28 8.42 2.06
CA PRO A 221 17.61 7.87 0.77
C PRO A 221 18.93 8.45 0.25
N HIS A 222 19.60 7.71 -0.63
CA HIS A 222 20.71 8.25 -1.40
C HIS A 222 20.20 9.35 -2.34
N LEU A 223 21.02 10.38 -2.58
CA LEU A 223 20.58 11.55 -3.36
C LEU A 223 20.24 11.20 -4.81
N ASP A 224 20.85 10.16 -5.36
CA ASP A 224 20.60 9.68 -6.73
C ASP A 224 19.41 8.70 -6.82
N GLU A 225 18.71 8.42 -5.72
CA GLU A 225 17.43 7.70 -5.76
C GLU A 225 16.32 8.60 -6.34
N GLU A 226 15.33 7.94 -6.95
CA GLU A 226 14.14 8.56 -7.55
C GLU A 226 13.36 9.39 -6.52
N CYS A 227 12.93 10.57 -6.93
CA CYS A 227 12.07 11.47 -6.18
C CYS A 227 10.98 11.97 -7.14
N GLY A 228 9.89 11.22 -7.23
CA GLY A 228 8.93 11.32 -8.31
C GLY A 228 9.39 10.57 -9.57
N ARG A 229 8.63 10.72 -10.65
CA ARG A 229 8.84 10.00 -11.91
C ARG A 229 10.01 10.55 -12.73
N TYR A 230 10.24 11.86 -12.67
CA TYR A 230 11.15 12.55 -13.59
C TYR A 230 12.47 13.00 -12.98
N HIS A 231 12.60 12.91 -11.64
CA HIS A 231 13.70 13.54 -10.92
C HIS A 231 14.28 12.62 -9.84
N THR A 232 15.47 12.97 -9.36
CA THR A 232 16.10 12.36 -8.17
C THR A 232 16.03 13.33 -6.99
N PHE A 233 16.33 12.86 -5.77
CA PHE A 233 16.46 13.77 -4.63
C PHE A 233 17.52 14.85 -4.87
N ARG A 234 18.63 14.50 -5.55
CA ARG A 234 19.68 15.43 -5.94
C ARG A 234 19.15 16.58 -6.78
N SER A 235 18.23 16.29 -7.72
CA SER A 235 17.61 17.31 -8.57
C SER A 235 16.97 18.43 -7.75
N PHE A 236 16.33 18.13 -6.62
CA PHE A 236 15.72 19.14 -5.75
C PHE A 236 16.68 19.75 -4.73
N ILE A 237 17.78 19.07 -4.40
CA ILE A 237 18.71 19.50 -3.35
C ILE A 237 19.86 20.34 -3.91
N GLU A 238 20.26 20.11 -5.17
CA GLU A 238 21.45 20.70 -5.78
C GLU A 238 21.15 21.60 -6.99
N CYS A 239 19.87 21.88 -7.29
CA CYS A 239 19.47 22.73 -8.42
C CYS A 239 19.82 24.22 -8.27
N GLY A 240 19.98 24.73 -7.05
CA GLY A 240 20.19 26.16 -6.82
C GLY A 240 21.53 26.69 -7.33
N GLU A 241 21.54 27.85 -7.99
CA GLU A 241 22.76 28.52 -8.50
C GLU A 241 23.87 28.61 -7.43
N THR A 242 23.50 29.00 -6.20
CA THR A 242 24.47 29.10 -5.11
C THR A 242 25.06 27.74 -4.79
N GLN A 243 24.24 26.68 -4.72
CA GLN A 243 24.67 25.33 -4.43
C GLN A 243 25.59 24.78 -5.52
N GLN A 244 25.26 25.00 -6.80
CA GLN A 244 26.10 24.60 -7.93
C GLN A 244 27.45 25.32 -7.92
N ARG A 245 27.48 26.60 -7.54
CA ARG A 245 28.70 27.41 -7.52
C ARG A 245 29.66 27.05 -6.38
N ILE A 246 29.14 26.83 -5.17
CA ILE A 246 29.99 26.65 -3.98
C ILE A 246 30.12 25.19 -3.53
N ALA A 247 29.23 24.31 -3.99
CA ALA A 247 29.23 22.87 -3.74
C ALA A 247 29.43 22.47 -2.26
N ILE A 248 28.82 23.22 -1.33
CA ILE A 248 28.86 22.89 0.09
C ILE A 248 27.88 21.75 0.41
N PRO A 249 28.09 20.99 1.51
CA PRO A 249 27.12 19.98 1.92
C PRO A 249 25.72 20.60 2.15
N ASN A 250 24.73 20.10 1.42
CA ASN A 250 23.35 20.59 1.45
C ASN A 250 22.32 19.45 1.59
N ALA A 251 22.72 18.23 1.94
CA ALA A 251 21.77 17.14 2.14
C ALA A 251 20.86 17.42 3.36
N PRO A 252 19.53 17.17 3.27
CA PRO A 252 18.65 17.18 4.43
C PRO A 252 19.10 16.18 5.50
N LYS A 253 18.77 16.47 6.76
CA LYS A 253 19.09 15.58 7.88
C LYS A 253 17.87 14.85 8.41
N GLN A 254 16.67 15.37 8.17
CA GLN A 254 15.43 14.76 8.63
C GLN A 254 14.83 13.87 7.52
N PRO A 255 14.42 12.62 7.82
CA PRO A 255 13.66 11.79 6.89
C PRO A 255 12.39 12.47 6.37
N ASP A 256 11.73 13.24 7.23
CA ASP A 256 10.53 14.02 6.86
C ASP A 256 10.81 15.05 5.77
N SER A 257 12.03 15.58 5.68
CA SER A 257 12.41 16.48 4.59
C SER A 257 12.39 15.75 3.24
N TYR A 258 12.88 14.51 3.19
CA TYR A 258 12.82 13.67 2.00
C TYR A 258 11.39 13.24 1.67
N ASN A 259 10.58 12.91 2.68
CA ASN A 259 9.16 12.58 2.50
C ASN A 259 8.40 13.78 1.89
N ALA A 260 8.70 15.00 2.33
CA ALA A 260 8.11 16.22 1.79
C ALA A 260 8.56 16.52 0.35
N LEU A 261 9.84 16.32 0.04
CA LEU A 261 10.37 16.45 -1.32
C LEU A 261 9.72 15.44 -2.27
N HIS A 262 9.56 14.18 -1.85
CA HIS A 262 8.89 13.16 -2.64
C HIS A 262 7.43 13.52 -2.91
N ARG A 263 6.70 14.03 -1.91
CA ARG A 263 5.33 14.53 -2.10
C ARG A 263 5.26 15.74 -3.03
N LEU A 264 6.19 16.69 -2.90
CA LEU A 264 6.28 17.84 -3.79
C LEU A 264 6.50 17.40 -5.24
N ALA A 265 7.39 16.42 -5.44
CA ALA A 265 7.66 15.85 -6.74
C ALA A 265 6.40 15.18 -7.33
N THR A 266 5.86 14.17 -6.63
CA THR A 266 4.75 13.34 -7.13
C THR A 266 3.41 14.07 -7.26
N GLN A 267 3.14 15.07 -6.41
CA GLN A 267 1.83 15.73 -6.37
C GLN A 267 1.79 17.06 -7.11
N ILE A 268 2.94 17.68 -7.40
CA ILE A 268 3.00 18.98 -8.08
C ILE A 268 3.87 18.91 -9.33
N ILE A 269 5.13 18.50 -9.19
CA ILE A 269 6.12 18.59 -10.27
C ILE A 269 5.87 17.57 -11.37
N ASP A 270 5.63 16.31 -11.02
CA ASP A 270 5.32 15.27 -12.00
C ASP A 270 4.05 15.60 -12.81
N PRO A 271 2.91 16.03 -12.20
CA PRO A 271 1.74 16.49 -12.96
C PRO A 271 2.02 17.71 -13.86
N VAL A 272 2.83 18.67 -13.39
CA VAL A 272 3.24 19.82 -14.21
C VAL A 272 4.03 19.35 -15.42
N MET A 273 4.96 18.41 -15.24
CA MET A 273 5.76 17.87 -16.35
C MET A 273 4.95 16.99 -17.29
N ASP A 274 4.00 16.21 -16.77
CA ASP A 274 3.05 15.42 -17.56
C ASP A 274 2.24 16.33 -18.52
N TYR A 275 1.95 17.57 -18.10
CA TYR A 275 1.14 18.52 -18.89
C TYR A 275 1.97 19.46 -19.78
N PHE A 276 3.01 20.11 -19.24
CA PHE A 276 3.80 21.15 -19.93
C PHE A 276 5.14 20.64 -20.48
N GLY A 277 5.57 19.43 -20.10
CA GLY A 277 6.87 18.88 -20.49
C GLY A 277 8.01 19.24 -19.53
N GLY A 278 9.25 19.22 -20.02
CA GLY A 278 10.44 19.43 -19.22
C GLY A 278 10.51 20.82 -18.56
N LEU A 279 11.08 20.89 -17.36
CA LEU A 279 11.24 22.14 -16.61
C LEU A 279 12.65 22.26 -16.02
N ASP A 280 13.04 23.51 -15.74
CA ASP A 280 14.30 23.85 -15.08
C ASP A 280 14.04 24.14 -13.60
N LEU A 281 14.53 23.26 -12.73
CA LEU A 281 14.60 23.53 -11.30
C LEU A 281 15.67 24.60 -11.05
N THR A 282 15.26 25.73 -10.45
CA THR A 282 16.14 26.90 -10.24
C THR A 282 16.52 27.12 -8.78
N PHE A 283 15.70 26.63 -7.85
CA PHE A 283 16.00 26.59 -6.41
C PHE A 283 15.13 25.54 -5.73
N GLY A 284 15.64 24.95 -4.64
CA GLY A 284 15.00 23.81 -4.00
C GLY A 284 15.39 23.73 -2.54
N PHE A 285 15.74 22.54 -2.03
CA PHE A 285 16.09 22.39 -0.63
C PHE A 285 17.25 23.30 -0.22
N CYS A 286 17.09 24.00 0.91
CA CYS A 286 18.07 24.91 1.45
C CYS A 286 18.37 24.56 2.93
N SER A 287 19.50 23.90 3.15
CA SER A 287 20.00 23.65 4.50
C SER A 287 20.35 24.94 5.22
N HIS A 288 20.41 24.91 6.55
CA HIS A 288 20.90 26.04 7.35
C HIS A 288 22.32 26.50 6.93
N HIS A 289 23.16 25.57 6.48
CA HIS A 289 24.52 25.90 6.04
C HIS A 289 24.51 26.64 4.69
N LEU A 290 23.70 26.17 3.73
CA LEU A 290 23.51 26.85 2.44
C LEU A 290 22.86 28.23 2.61
N ALA A 291 21.88 28.33 3.50
CA ALA A 291 21.20 29.58 3.80
C ALA A 291 22.17 30.70 4.23
N ARG A 292 23.24 30.37 4.97
CA ARG A 292 24.27 31.34 5.40
C ARG A 292 25.14 31.85 4.24
N ALA A 293 25.22 31.10 3.15
CA ALA A 293 25.96 31.50 1.95
C ALA A 293 25.11 32.35 0.97
N ILE A 294 23.78 32.39 1.16
CA ILE A 294 22.85 33.18 0.34
C ILE A 294 22.60 34.54 0.99
N SER A 295 23.06 35.62 0.37
CA SER A 295 22.89 36.98 0.90
C SER A 295 21.49 37.55 0.62
N ASN A 296 20.68 37.77 1.67
CA ASN A 296 19.44 38.58 1.66
C ASN A 296 18.32 38.17 0.66
N ARG A 297 18.35 36.96 0.11
CA ARG A 297 17.35 36.48 -0.88
C ARG A 297 16.36 35.45 -0.34
N ILE A 298 16.54 34.98 0.90
CA ILE A 298 15.72 33.93 1.51
C ILE A 298 15.16 34.40 2.86
N ASP A 299 13.97 33.91 3.24
CA ASP A 299 13.38 34.11 4.58
C ASP A 299 13.19 32.74 5.25
N PRO A 300 14.23 32.16 5.88
CA PRO A 300 14.19 30.78 6.40
C PRO A 300 13.05 30.49 7.39
N LYS A 301 12.48 31.52 8.03
CA LYS A 301 11.37 31.36 8.97
C LYS A 301 10.01 31.20 8.30
N ARG A 302 9.89 31.57 7.03
CA ARG A 302 8.66 31.51 6.25
C ARG A 302 8.81 30.64 5.01
N ASP A 303 10.03 30.41 4.59
CA ASP A 303 10.33 29.71 3.36
C ASP A 303 10.44 28.19 3.60
N GLN A 304 9.62 27.44 2.88
CA GLN A 304 9.53 25.99 2.99
C GLN A 304 10.68 25.26 2.28
N HIS A 305 11.65 25.98 1.69
CA HIS A 305 12.90 25.39 1.21
C HIS A 305 13.74 24.73 2.32
N SER A 306 13.58 25.16 3.58
CA SER A 306 14.21 24.49 4.74
C SER A 306 13.51 23.19 5.16
N SER A 307 12.36 22.89 4.56
CA SER A 307 11.57 21.70 4.78
C SER A 307 11.29 21.40 6.26
N TYR A 308 11.54 20.17 6.72
CA TYR A 308 11.37 19.73 8.11
C TYR A 308 12.64 19.90 8.95
N GLU A 309 13.65 20.63 8.46
CA GLU A 309 14.91 20.76 9.18
C GLU A 309 14.76 21.51 10.51
N LEU A 310 15.56 21.08 11.48
CA LEU A 310 15.54 21.59 12.85
C LEU A 310 16.70 22.55 13.09
N ASN A 311 16.44 23.57 13.91
CA ASN A 311 17.49 24.42 14.46
C ASN A 311 18.21 23.74 15.63
N SER A 312 19.24 24.39 16.18
CA SER A 312 20.04 23.86 17.31
C SER A 312 19.25 23.61 18.60
N ARG A 313 18.01 24.10 18.69
CA ARG A 313 17.10 23.87 19.84
C ARG A 313 16.06 22.77 19.55
N GLY A 314 16.16 22.07 18.42
CA GLY A 314 15.22 21.02 18.03
C GLY A 314 13.88 21.51 17.50
N ASN A 315 13.71 22.81 17.23
CA ASN A 315 12.49 23.34 16.62
C ASN A 315 12.64 23.44 15.09
N LEU A 316 11.54 23.27 14.35
CA LEU A 316 11.50 23.54 12.91
C LEU A 316 12.07 24.92 12.57
N ILE A 317 12.93 24.97 11.54
CA ILE A 317 13.47 26.21 11.01
C ILE A 317 12.35 27.05 10.40
N CYS A 318 11.50 26.42 9.58
CA CYS A 318 10.27 26.98 9.06
C CYS A 318 9.06 26.28 9.71
N PRO A 319 8.28 26.97 10.57
CA PRO A 319 7.11 26.37 11.24
C PRO A 319 5.98 25.93 10.29
N ARG A 320 6.05 26.30 9.01
CA ARG A 320 5.10 25.83 7.98
C ARG A 320 5.33 24.36 7.62
N ALA A 321 6.55 23.86 7.82
CA ALA A 321 6.99 22.54 7.39
C ALA A 321 6.74 22.29 5.89
N GLY A 322 6.85 21.05 5.42
CA GLY A 322 6.61 20.71 4.01
C GLY A 322 7.86 20.86 3.15
N ALA A 323 7.73 21.22 1.88
CA ALA A 323 8.85 21.46 0.98
C ALA A 323 8.46 22.49 -0.09
N ALA A 324 9.44 23.22 -0.63
CA ALA A 324 9.25 24.16 -1.72
C ALA A 324 10.29 24.01 -2.82
N VAL A 325 9.91 24.45 -4.00
CA VAL A 325 10.76 24.46 -5.19
C VAL A 325 10.43 25.68 -6.05
N ASP A 326 11.48 26.25 -6.64
CA ASP A 326 11.39 27.30 -7.64
C ASP A 326 11.75 26.71 -8.99
N PHE A 327 10.91 26.89 -10.00
CA PHE A 327 11.18 26.36 -11.33
C PHE A 327 10.66 27.26 -12.45
N LEU A 328 11.22 27.06 -13.63
CA LEU A 328 10.82 27.71 -14.87
C LEU A 328 10.54 26.63 -15.92
N ILE A 329 9.53 26.84 -16.76
CA ILE A 329 9.32 26.02 -17.95
C ILE A 329 9.77 26.85 -19.15
N PRO A 330 10.87 26.49 -19.82
CA PRO A 330 11.35 27.24 -20.98
C PRO A 330 10.27 27.35 -22.07
N TYR A 331 10.15 28.54 -22.66
CA TYR A 331 9.24 28.83 -23.77
C TYR A 331 7.74 28.80 -23.45
N GLU A 332 7.36 28.55 -22.18
CA GLU A 332 5.97 28.64 -21.72
C GLU A 332 5.69 29.98 -21.01
N ASP A 333 4.41 30.37 -20.97
CA ASP A 333 3.98 31.50 -20.14
C ASP A 333 3.77 31.05 -18.70
N MET A 334 4.62 31.54 -17.80
CA MET A 334 4.53 31.13 -16.39
C MET A 334 3.23 31.59 -15.70
N LEU A 335 2.44 32.50 -16.30
CA LEU A 335 1.09 32.78 -15.81
C LEU A 335 0.16 31.58 -16.04
N GLU A 336 0.20 30.98 -17.22
CA GLU A 336 -0.60 29.80 -17.57
C GLU A 336 -0.21 28.61 -16.70
N VAL A 337 1.10 28.40 -16.50
CA VAL A 337 1.62 27.39 -15.59
C VAL A 337 1.11 27.62 -14.15
N ALA A 338 1.17 28.86 -13.65
CA ALA A 338 0.67 29.18 -12.31
C ALA A 338 -0.84 28.95 -12.17
N GLN A 339 -1.63 29.34 -13.17
CA GLN A 339 -3.07 29.10 -13.21
C GLN A 339 -3.39 27.60 -13.22
N TRP A 340 -2.65 26.83 -14.01
CA TRP A 340 -2.83 25.38 -14.10
C TRP A 340 -2.50 24.69 -12.76
N ILE A 341 -1.37 25.03 -12.12
CA ILE A 341 -1.00 24.51 -10.80
C ILE A 341 -2.10 24.83 -9.78
N ALA A 342 -2.62 26.06 -9.83
CA ALA A 342 -3.63 26.53 -8.89
C ALA A 342 -4.96 25.75 -8.97
N ILE A 343 -5.25 25.14 -10.11
CA ILE A 343 -6.45 24.32 -10.36
C ILE A 343 -6.16 22.83 -10.11
N ASN A 344 -5.02 22.33 -10.57
CA ASN A 344 -4.81 20.89 -10.76
C ASN A 344 -3.94 20.21 -9.69
N THR A 345 -3.34 20.97 -8.77
CA THR A 345 -2.41 20.40 -7.78
C THR A 345 -2.78 20.78 -6.32
N PRO A 346 -2.38 19.96 -5.32
CA PRO A 346 -2.54 20.25 -3.90
C PRO A 346 -1.33 21.04 -3.35
N PHE A 347 -1.29 22.35 -3.65
CA PHE A 347 -0.20 23.23 -3.21
C PHE A 347 -0.56 23.97 -1.91
N ASP A 348 0.44 24.16 -1.04
CA ASP A 348 0.31 24.99 0.16
C ASP A 348 0.43 26.48 -0.20
N ARG A 349 1.46 26.83 -0.98
CA ARG A 349 1.71 28.22 -1.42
C ARG A 349 2.21 28.28 -2.85
N LEU A 350 1.74 29.29 -3.57
CA LEU A 350 2.12 29.57 -4.95
C LEU A 350 2.49 31.06 -5.04
N TYR A 351 3.76 31.36 -5.32
CA TYR A 351 4.21 32.73 -5.56
C TYR A 351 4.52 32.90 -7.05
N PHE A 352 3.78 33.81 -7.67
CA PHE A 352 3.94 34.17 -9.08
C PHE A 352 4.62 35.55 -9.19
N TYR A 353 5.81 35.57 -9.79
CA TYR A 353 6.65 36.77 -9.88
C TYR A 353 6.56 37.51 -11.23
N GLY A 354 5.90 36.90 -12.22
CA GLY A 354 5.69 37.39 -13.58
C GLY A 354 5.90 36.28 -14.61
N SER A 355 5.36 36.45 -15.83
CA SER A 355 5.30 35.41 -16.88
C SER A 355 6.65 34.87 -17.36
N SER A 356 7.76 35.56 -17.08
CA SER A 356 9.12 35.16 -17.49
C SER A 356 10.04 34.86 -16.30
N TYR A 357 9.48 34.70 -15.11
CA TYR A 357 10.24 34.43 -13.88
C TYR A 357 9.84 33.06 -13.32
N PRO A 358 10.76 32.39 -12.60
CA PRO A 358 10.43 31.15 -11.92
C PRO A 358 9.21 31.27 -11.01
N ILE A 359 8.40 30.23 -10.97
CA ILE A 359 7.33 30.06 -9.98
C ILE A 359 7.94 29.43 -8.74
N HIS A 360 7.62 29.96 -7.56
CA HIS A 360 7.81 29.26 -6.30
C HIS A 360 6.52 28.52 -5.94
N VAL A 361 6.59 27.22 -5.73
CA VAL A 361 5.47 26.42 -5.25
C VAL A 361 5.91 25.55 -4.09
N SER A 362 5.02 25.38 -3.11
CA SER A 362 5.27 24.54 -1.95
C SER A 362 4.14 23.56 -1.69
N ILE A 363 4.48 22.49 -0.97
CA ILE A 363 3.54 21.58 -0.33
C ILE A 363 3.73 21.66 1.18
N GLY A 364 2.67 21.45 1.95
CA GLY A 364 2.69 21.58 3.41
C GLY A 364 1.59 20.74 4.04
N PRO A 365 1.64 20.53 5.37
CA PRO A 365 0.62 19.78 6.10
C PRO A 365 -0.71 20.54 6.23
N ARG A 366 -0.73 21.85 5.95
CA ARG A 366 -1.92 22.70 6.09
C ARG A 366 -2.73 22.85 4.82
N ASP A 367 -2.09 22.67 3.65
CA ASP A 367 -2.69 22.86 2.34
C ASP A 367 -3.41 24.23 2.23
N ASP A 368 -2.70 25.30 2.63
CA ASP A 368 -3.28 26.65 2.75
C ASP A 368 -3.80 27.21 1.40
N ARG A 369 -3.42 26.60 0.26
CA ARG A 369 -3.70 27.06 -1.13
C ARG A 369 -3.48 28.56 -1.33
N GLN A 370 -2.48 29.13 -0.67
CA GLN A 370 -2.27 30.58 -0.68
C GLN A 370 -1.55 31.03 -1.95
N ILE A 371 -2.20 31.91 -2.73
CA ILE A 371 -1.65 32.48 -3.95
C ILE A 371 -1.11 33.88 -3.67
N VAL A 372 0.14 34.14 -4.06
CA VAL A 372 0.84 35.41 -3.84
C VAL A 372 1.38 35.94 -5.16
N THR A 373 1.18 37.23 -5.43
CA THR A 373 1.79 37.93 -6.57
C THR A 373 2.63 39.11 -6.10
N LEU A 374 3.58 39.57 -6.92
CA LEU A 374 4.32 40.80 -6.64
C LEU A 374 3.59 42.02 -7.19
N GLN A 375 3.19 42.92 -6.31
CA GLN A 375 2.65 44.22 -6.68
C GLN A 375 3.75 45.28 -6.59
N THR A 376 3.91 46.06 -7.66
CA THR A 376 4.77 47.26 -7.65
C THR A 376 4.00 48.44 -7.08
N LEU A 377 4.55 49.05 -6.02
CA LEU A 377 4.04 50.29 -5.43
C LEU A 377 4.46 51.52 -6.25
N PRO A 378 3.80 52.68 -6.10
CA PRO A 378 4.15 53.91 -6.83
C PRO A 378 5.60 54.37 -6.64
N ASN A 379 6.24 53.98 -5.54
CA ASN A 379 7.65 54.26 -5.25
C ASN A 379 8.63 53.22 -5.87
N GLY A 380 8.14 52.35 -6.75
CA GLY A 380 8.92 51.30 -7.41
C GLY A 380 9.20 50.07 -6.54
N LYS A 381 8.85 50.09 -5.25
CA LYS A 381 9.04 48.94 -4.35
C LYS A 381 8.06 47.81 -4.71
N ARG A 382 8.57 46.60 -4.92
CA ARG A 382 7.73 45.40 -5.10
C ARG A 382 7.41 44.79 -3.73
N ILE A 383 6.14 44.48 -3.49
CA ILE A 383 5.68 43.81 -2.26
C ILE A 383 4.85 42.56 -2.60
N PRO A 384 4.98 41.47 -1.83
CA PRO A 384 4.11 40.31 -1.98
C PRO A 384 2.69 40.65 -1.54
N ARG A 385 1.70 40.25 -2.35
CA ARG A 385 0.27 40.42 -2.07
C ARG A 385 -0.48 39.12 -2.30
N VAL A 386 -1.23 38.69 -1.29
CA VAL A 386 -2.14 37.55 -1.42
C VAL A 386 -3.32 37.92 -2.33
N ILE A 387 -3.67 37.03 -3.24
CA ILE A 387 -4.81 37.17 -4.16
C ILE A 387 -5.72 35.94 -4.11
N SER A 388 -6.97 36.09 -4.55
CA SER A 388 -7.89 34.96 -4.72
C SER A 388 -7.56 34.16 -5.98
N LEU A 389 -8.03 32.91 -6.03
CA LEU A 389 -7.97 32.07 -7.22
C LEU A 389 -8.60 32.77 -8.43
N ASP A 390 -9.83 33.28 -8.30
CA ASP A 390 -10.50 34.01 -9.38
C ASP A 390 -9.67 35.16 -9.95
N LYS A 391 -8.95 35.88 -9.08
CA LYS A 391 -8.11 36.99 -9.52
C LYS A 391 -6.88 36.49 -10.30
N LEU A 392 -6.31 35.34 -9.94
CA LEU A 392 -5.24 34.73 -10.70
C LEU A 392 -5.75 34.24 -12.06
N LEU A 393 -6.92 33.58 -12.10
CA LEU A 393 -7.50 33.02 -13.32
C LEU A 393 -7.96 34.09 -14.32
N ASN A 394 -8.36 35.27 -13.83
CA ASN A 394 -8.73 36.40 -14.69
C ASN A 394 -7.54 37.28 -15.10
N ALA A 395 -6.32 36.99 -14.62
CA ALA A 395 -5.15 37.71 -15.08
C ALA A 395 -4.83 37.31 -16.53
N THR A 396 -4.46 38.29 -17.35
CA THR A 396 -4.02 38.06 -18.72
C THR A 396 -2.55 38.40 -18.88
N SER A 397 -1.88 37.62 -19.71
CA SER A 397 -0.49 37.86 -20.08
C SER A 397 -0.39 39.18 -20.83
N ILE A 398 0.51 40.06 -20.38
CA ILE A 398 0.88 41.23 -21.14
C ILE A 398 1.92 40.77 -22.15
N HIS A 399 1.49 40.36 -23.35
CA HIS A 399 2.43 40.25 -24.47
C HIS A 399 2.96 41.66 -24.77
N THR A 400 4.10 42.02 -24.21
CA THR A 400 4.89 43.13 -24.74
C THR A 400 5.34 42.71 -26.13
N THR A 401 4.61 43.17 -27.13
CA THR A 401 5.10 43.22 -28.50
C THR A 401 6.36 44.08 -28.49
N SER A 402 7.51 43.42 -28.46
CA SER A 402 8.79 44.03 -28.81
C SER A 402 8.62 44.62 -30.21
N LYS A 403 8.57 45.96 -30.29
CA LYS A 403 8.76 46.70 -31.54
C LYS A 403 10.22 46.67 -31.96
#